data_AF-A0A0F9IWF3-F1
#
_entry.id   AF-A0A0F9IWF3-F1
#
_cell.length_a   1.000
_cell.length_b   1.000
_cell.length_c   1.000
_cell.angle_alpha   90.00
_cell.angle_beta   90.00
_cell.angle_gamma   90.00
#
_symmetry.space_group_name_H-M   'P 1'
#
loop_
_entity.id
_entity.type
_entity.pdbx_description
1 polymer ?
#
loop_
_entity_poly.entity_id
_entity_poly.type
_entity_poly.pdbx_seq_one_letter_code
_entity_poly.pdbx_strand_id
1 'polypeptide(L)'
;MELSSIINQYYDAFITKYADTVLPGHLKAMNAIDSCRTPESGELYVQCPDCHHAQWRPISCGHRSCPKCQNHQASQWIDRQQGKLLPVLYFMATFTLPYQLRSLTWQHQKIVFSIFFLCVSSTLKDFGLNPKNLGAEIGMTMVLHTNNRKLDFHPHIHVVIPGGGVDKHRRQWKKKRGKYLFNQEAMAKVFRARFLAALNEAGLSIPESVPPKWVVDCVHVGKGITALKYLSRYLYRGVISEKNIVSNQNGQVTFKYIESKTGNTRYRTLKGEDFLHLIMQHVLPKGFRRVRDYGFLHSNAKKLLSLVQLILQVVIEVIKQRPRPVFKCPCCKSPMVILGFRRIAWKSG
;
A
#
# COMPACT_ATOMS: atom_id res chain seq x y z
N MET A 1 0.25 -19.83 11.46
CA MET A 1 -1.07 -20.26 10.98
C MET A 1 -1.31 -19.64 9.62
N GLU A 2 -1.75 -20.42 8.65
CA GLU A 2 -1.95 -19.91 7.29
C GLU A 2 -3.32 -19.23 7.14
N LEU A 3 -3.39 -18.16 6.36
CA LEU A 3 -4.66 -17.46 6.12
C LEU A 3 -5.59 -18.31 5.24
N SER A 4 -5.04 -19.11 4.32
CA SER A 4 -5.81 -20.04 3.48
C SER A 4 -6.61 -21.05 4.31
N SER A 5 -6.01 -21.65 5.35
CA SER A 5 -6.73 -22.60 6.21
C SER A 5 -7.88 -21.96 6.98
N ILE A 6 -7.73 -20.69 7.38
CA ILE A 6 -8.79 -19.92 8.05
C ILE A 6 -9.91 -19.57 7.05
N ILE A 7 -9.55 -19.19 5.82
CA ILE A 7 -10.53 -18.96 4.75
C ILE A 7 -11.35 -20.22 4.54
N ASN A 8 -10.71 -21.37 4.30
CA ASN A 8 -11.39 -22.65 4.12
C ASN A 8 -12.34 -22.99 5.27
N GLN A 9 -11.88 -22.83 6.52
CA GLN A 9 -12.67 -23.21 7.68
C GLN A 9 -13.91 -22.32 7.89
N TYR A 10 -13.85 -21.03 7.55
CA TYR A 10 -14.89 -20.06 7.89
C TYR A 10 -15.58 -19.43 6.67
N TYR A 11 -15.32 -19.94 5.46
CA TYR A 11 -15.88 -19.38 4.22
C TYR A 11 -17.41 -19.37 4.25
N ASP A 12 -18.05 -20.50 4.52
CA ASP A 12 -19.51 -20.62 4.49
C ASP A 12 -20.20 -19.77 5.56
N ALA A 13 -19.62 -19.73 6.76
CA ALA A 13 -20.09 -18.84 7.84
C ALA A 13 -19.95 -17.37 7.45
N PHE A 14 -18.86 -16.99 6.76
CA PHE A 14 -18.67 -15.64 6.25
C PHE A 14 -19.69 -15.28 5.18
N ILE A 15 -19.94 -16.15 4.19
CA ILE A 15 -20.94 -15.91 3.17
C ILE A 15 -22.33 -15.79 3.79
N THR A 16 -22.68 -16.69 4.71
CA THR A 16 -23.98 -16.68 5.40
C THR A 16 -24.20 -15.38 6.17
N LYS A 17 -23.20 -14.91 6.91
CA LYS A 17 -23.33 -13.71 7.76
C LYS A 17 -23.24 -12.39 6.99
N TYR A 18 -22.44 -12.34 5.92
CA TYR A 18 -22.09 -11.09 5.22
C TYR A 18 -22.58 -11.04 3.77
N ALA A 19 -23.52 -11.89 3.37
CA ALA A 19 -24.06 -11.96 2.00
C ALA A 19 -24.41 -10.58 1.40
N ASP A 20 -25.03 -9.70 2.20
CA ASP A 20 -25.49 -8.38 1.72
C ASP A 20 -24.37 -7.34 1.56
N THR A 21 -23.19 -7.60 2.12
CA THR A 21 -22.07 -6.64 2.14
C THR A 21 -20.82 -7.15 1.45
N VAL A 22 -20.79 -8.43 1.05
CA VAL A 22 -19.64 -9.02 0.38
C VAL A 22 -19.53 -8.49 -1.05
N LEU A 23 -18.35 -7.96 -1.39
CA LEU A 23 -18.06 -7.48 -2.74
C LEU A 23 -17.45 -8.61 -3.58
N PRO A 24 -17.66 -8.62 -4.91
CA PRO A 24 -16.99 -9.58 -5.80
C PRO A 24 -15.46 -9.56 -5.67
N GLY A 25 -14.89 -8.39 -5.31
CA GLY A 25 -13.47 -8.25 -5.00
C GLY A 25 -13.03 -9.06 -3.78
N HIS A 26 -13.87 -9.20 -2.75
CA HIS A 26 -13.58 -10.01 -1.57
C HIS A 26 -13.50 -11.49 -1.94
N LEU A 27 -14.51 -12.01 -2.66
CA LEU A 27 -14.56 -13.40 -3.11
C LEU A 27 -13.34 -13.73 -3.98
N LYS A 28 -13.03 -12.86 -4.94
CA LYS A 28 -11.84 -13.02 -5.78
C LYS A 28 -10.54 -13.01 -4.98
N ALA A 29 -10.45 -12.19 -3.93
CA ALA A 29 -9.29 -12.16 -3.06
C ALA A 29 -9.17 -13.45 -2.24
N MET A 30 -10.28 -13.92 -1.64
CA MET A 30 -10.30 -15.16 -0.86
C MET A 30 -9.94 -16.37 -1.72
N ASN A 31 -10.59 -16.55 -2.88
CA ASN A 31 -10.31 -17.65 -3.80
C ASN A 31 -8.85 -17.65 -4.25
N ALA A 32 -8.29 -16.47 -4.55
CA ALA A 32 -6.88 -16.37 -4.92
C ALA A 32 -5.93 -16.68 -3.74
N ILE A 33 -6.29 -16.33 -2.51
CA ILE A 33 -5.46 -16.64 -1.33
C ILE A 33 -5.51 -18.14 -1.05
N ASP A 34 -6.69 -18.73 -1.16
CA ASP A 34 -6.94 -20.14 -0.90
C ASP A 34 -6.19 -21.04 -1.88
N SER A 35 -6.30 -20.76 -3.18
CA SER A 35 -5.62 -21.50 -4.24
C SER A 35 -4.11 -21.18 -4.37
N CYS A 36 -3.55 -20.33 -3.52
CA CYS A 36 -2.20 -19.83 -3.69
C CYS A 36 -1.15 -20.90 -3.38
N ARG A 37 -0.28 -21.21 -4.35
CA ARG A 37 0.75 -22.26 -4.24
C ARG A 37 0.16 -23.67 -4.11
N THR A 38 -1.01 -23.86 -4.69
CA THR A 38 -1.62 -25.16 -4.97
C THR A 38 -1.74 -25.34 -6.49
N PRO A 39 -1.89 -26.57 -7.01
CA PRO A 39 -2.02 -26.80 -8.46
C PRO A 39 -3.14 -25.98 -9.13
N GLU A 40 -4.18 -25.60 -8.38
CA GLU A 40 -5.28 -24.75 -8.81
C GLU A 40 -4.86 -23.32 -9.17
N SER A 41 -3.64 -22.88 -8.81
CA SER A 41 -3.06 -21.61 -9.28
C SER A 41 -2.24 -21.75 -10.56
N GLY A 42 -2.08 -22.97 -11.07
CA GLY A 42 -1.15 -23.32 -12.14
C GLY A 42 0.21 -23.81 -11.60
N GLU A 43 1.02 -24.38 -12.48
CA GLU A 43 2.28 -25.04 -12.09
C GLU A 43 3.41 -24.72 -13.08
N LEU A 44 4.64 -24.79 -12.59
CA LEU A 44 5.87 -24.76 -13.39
C LEU A 44 6.49 -26.14 -13.38
N TYR A 45 6.90 -26.63 -14.55
CA TYR A 45 7.79 -27.77 -14.64
C TYR A 45 9.22 -27.29 -14.47
N VAL A 46 9.90 -27.77 -13.43
CA VAL A 46 11.27 -27.39 -13.10
C VAL A 46 12.17 -28.62 -13.09
N GLN A 47 13.39 -28.47 -13.61
CA GLN A 47 14.39 -29.54 -13.63
C GLN A 47 15.74 -29.04 -13.10
N CYS A 48 16.42 -29.89 -12.35
CA CYS A 48 17.80 -29.66 -11.93
C CYS A 48 18.76 -30.00 -13.08
N PRO A 49 19.63 -29.08 -13.52
CA PRO A 49 20.61 -29.39 -14.56
C PRO A 49 21.65 -30.43 -14.12
N ASP A 50 21.99 -30.48 -12.82
CA ASP A 50 23.09 -31.32 -12.33
C ASP A 50 22.71 -32.79 -12.11
N CYS A 51 21.50 -33.07 -11.61
CA CYS A 51 21.05 -34.43 -11.28
C CYS A 51 19.78 -34.86 -12.01
N HIS A 52 19.30 -34.04 -12.96
CA HIS A 52 18.10 -34.25 -13.78
C HIS A 52 16.78 -34.43 -13.03
N HIS A 53 16.77 -34.37 -11.69
CA HIS A 53 15.55 -34.40 -10.89
C HIS A 53 14.58 -33.30 -11.36
N ALA A 54 13.35 -33.69 -11.67
CA ALA A 54 12.32 -32.80 -12.17
C ALA A 54 11.02 -32.95 -11.38
N GLN A 55 10.28 -31.86 -11.25
CA GLN A 55 8.99 -31.85 -10.56
C GLN A 55 8.11 -30.72 -11.05
N TRP A 56 6.80 -30.87 -10.84
CA TRP A 56 5.85 -29.78 -10.94
C TRP A 56 5.83 -28.97 -9.65
N ARG A 57 5.82 -27.64 -9.77
CA ARG A 57 5.79 -26.71 -8.65
C ARG A 57 4.62 -25.74 -8.82
N PRO A 58 3.67 -25.71 -7.87
CA PRO A 58 2.61 -24.71 -7.86
C PRO A 58 3.14 -23.28 -7.88
N ILE A 59 2.45 -22.39 -8.59
CA ILE A 59 2.82 -20.97 -8.68
C ILE A 59 2.11 -20.12 -7.62
N SER A 60 2.56 -18.88 -7.47
CA SER A 60 1.89 -17.91 -6.61
C SER A 60 0.65 -17.33 -7.30
N CYS A 61 -0.47 -17.14 -6.60
CA CYS A 61 -1.69 -16.52 -7.17
C CYS A 61 -1.48 -15.06 -7.64
N GLY A 62 -0.46 -14.39 -7.12
CA GLY A 62 -0.11 -13.03 -7.49
C GLY A 62 -1.12 -11.96 -7.04
N HIS A 63 -2.14 -12.30 -6.23
CA HIS A 63 -3.11 -11.34 -5.72
C HIS A 63 -2.49 -10.44 -4.64
N ARG A 64 -2.78 -9.13 -4.66
CA ARG A 64 -2.16 -8.14 -3.74
C ARG A 64 -2.54 -8.30 -2.27
N SER A 65 -3.67 -8.96 -2.02
CA SER A 65 -4.13 -9.25 -0.65
C SER A 65 -3.52 -10.53 -0.10
N CYS A 66 -2.85 -11.34 -0.92
CA CYS A 66 -2.24 -12.58 -0.47
C CYS A 66 -0.96 -12.32 0.32
N PRO A 67 -0.84 -12.83 1.56
CA PRO A 67 0.33 -12.60 2.41
C PRO A 67 1.59 -13.33 1.92
N LYS A 68 1.44 -14.37 1.08
CA LYS A 68 2.53 -15.19 0.54
C LYS A 68 3.09 -14.68 -0.80
N CYS A 69 2.41 -13.70 -1.43
CA CYS A 69 2.72 -13.20 -2.76
C CYS A 69 3.45 -11.85 -2.74
N GLN A 70 3.83 -11.37 -3.93
CA GLN A 70 4.26 -9.99 -4.24
C GLN A 70 5.50 -9.44 -3.50
N ASN A 71 6.22 -10.25 -2.70
CA ASN A 71 7.47 -9.83 -2.03
C ASN A 71 8.56 -9.35 -3.00
N HIS A 72 8.66 -9.96 -4.17
CA HIS A 72 9.63 -9.55 -5.18
C HIS A 72 9.27 -8.18 -5.78
N GLN A 73 7.99 -7.97 -6.10
CA GLN A 73 7.44 -6.70 -6.59
C GLN A 73 7.62 -5.58 -5.56
N ALA A 74 7.48 -5.89 -4.27
CA ALA A 74 7.78 -4.96 -3.18
C ALA A 74 9.23 -4.53 -3.18
N SER A 75 10.16 -5.47 -3.30
CA SER A 75 11.60 -5.18 -3.38
C SER A 75 11.93 -4.32 -4.60
N GLN A 76 11.42 -4.68 -5.78
CA GLN A 76 11.60 -3.88 -7.00
C GLN A 76 11.00 -2.48 -6.88
N TRP A 77 9.87 -2.33 -6.19
CA TRP A 77 9.31 -1.01 -5.92
C TRP A 77 10.25 -0.19 -5.03
N ILE A 78 10.80 -0.76 -3.96
CA ILE A 78 11.78 -0.08 -3.08
C ILE A 78 13.00 0.36 -3.89
N ASP A 79 13.55 -0.51 -4.75
CA ASP A 79 14.71 -0.16 -5.58
C ASP A 79 14.41 1.05 -6.48
N ARG A 80 13.24 1.06 -7.11
CA ARG A 80 12.78 2.20 -7.92
C ARG A 80 12.65 3.48 -7.10
N GLN A 81 12.16 3.40 -5.86
CA GLN A 81 12.08 4.59 -4.99
C GLN A 81 13.45 5.03 -4.49
N GLN A 82 14.38 4.10 -4.22
CA GLN A 82 15.76 4.39 -3.87
C GLN A 82 16.47 5.16 -4.98
N GLY A 83 16.29 4.75 -6.24
CA GLY A 83 16.84 5.47 -7.40
C GLY A 83 16.29 6.88 -7.60
N LYS A 84 15.22 7.26 -6.90
CA LYS A 84 14.65 8.62 -6.90
C LYS A 84 15.06 9.45 -5.69
N LEU A 85 15.78 8.86 -4.73
CA LEU A 85 16.18 9.58 -3.51
C LEU A 85 17.11 10.75 -3.87
N LEU A 86 17.00 11.79 -3.04
CA LEU A 86 17.74 13.03 -3.15
C LEU A 86 18.47 13.26 -1.83
N PRO A 87 19.65 13.92 -1.81
CA PRO A 87 20.46 14.14 -0.61
C PRO A 87 19.90 15.27 0.27
N VAL A 88 18.60 15.24 0.52
CA VAL A 88 17.83 16.24 1.29
C VAL A 88 17.16 15.58 2.49
N LEU A 89 16.61 16.41 3.38
CA LEU A 89 15.70 15.92 4.42
C LEU A 89 14.38 15.48 3.78
N TYR A 90 13.70 14.53 4.39
CA TYR A 90 12.40 14.05 3.96
C TYR A 90 11.36 14.24 5.05
N PHE A 91 10.12 14.38 4.61
CA PHE A 91 8.96 14.55 5.46
C PHE A 91 7.91 13.49 5.13
N MET A 92 7.15 13.10 6.13
CA MET A 92 5.98 12.25 5.97
C MET A 92 4.76 13.01 6.44
N ALA A 93 3.85 13.32 5.51
CA ALA A 93 2.54 13.85 5.83
C ALA A 93 1.51 12.70 5.84
N THR A 94 0.62 12.67 6.81
CA THR A 94 -0.45 11.68 6.93
C THR A 94 -1.80 12.38 7.00
N PHE A 95 -2.63 12.17 5.99
CA PHE A 95 -3.99 12.70 5.93
C PHE A 95 -4.95 11.56 6.28
N THR A 96 -5.87 11.79 7.21
CA THR A 96 -6.77 10.75 7.74
C THR A 96 -8.22 11.18 7.59
N LEU A 97 -9.07 10.29 7.09
CA LEU A 97 -10.51 10.56 7.07
C LEU A 97 -11.12 10.38 8.47
N PRO A 98 -11.96 11.32 8.94
CA PRO A 98 -12.75 11.17 10.14
C PRO A 98 -13.55 9.86 10.17
N TYR A 99 -13.85 9.40 11.39
CA TYR A 99 -14.63 8.18 11.60
C TYR A 99 -15.98 8.20 10.88
N GLN A 100 -16.65 9.35 10.89
CA GLN A 100 -17.98 9.57 10.33
C GLN A 100 -18.01 9.38 8.80
N LEU A 101 -16.89 9.59 8.11
CA LEU A 101 -16.79 9.39 6.66
C LEU A 101 -16.49 7.94 6.29
N ARG A 102 -16.24 7.03 7.24
CA ARG A 102 -15.84 5.65 6.94
C ARG A 102 -16.95 4.87 6.24
N SER A 103 -18.20 5.01 6.68
CA SER A 103 -19.34 4.33 6.03
C SER A 103 -19.52 4.80 4.58
N LEU A 104 -19.54 6.12 4.36
CA LEU A 104 -19.58 6.71 3.02
C LEU A 104 -18.41 6.23 2.15
N THR A 105 -17.20 6.21 2.72
CA THR A 105 -15.99 5.72 2.02
C THR A 105 -16.11 4.25 1.67
N TRP A 106 -16.68 3.44 2.56
CA TRP A 106 -16.88 2.01 2.34
C TRP A 106 -17.86 1.73 1.20
N GLN A 107 -18.94 2.51 1.11
CA GLN A 107 -19.96 2.38 0.06
C GLN A 107 -19.47 2.91 -1.30
N HIS A 108 -18.68 3.98 -1.32
CA HIS A 108 -18.25 4.67 -2.55
C HIS A 108 -16.73 4.63 -2.77
N GLN A 109 -16.07 3.51 -2.45
CA GLN A 109 -14.61 3.38 -2.37
C GLN A 109 -13.85 3.99 -3.54
N LYS A 110 -14.22 3.65 -4.78
CA LYS A 110 -13.48 4.09 -5.97
C LYS A 110 -13.54 5.61 -6.14
N ILE A 111 -14.70 6.21 -5.88
CA ILE A 111 -14.94 7.66 -6.00
C ILE A 111 -14.21 8.37 -4.86
N VAL A 112 -14.50 7.98 -3.62
CA VAL A 112 -13.98 8.64 -2.42
C VAL A 112 -12.45 8.53 -2.33
N PHE A 113 -11.85 7.36 -2.62
CA PHE A 113 -10.39 7.26 -2.66
C PHE A 113 -9.77 8.08 -3.79
N SER A 114 -10.45 8.25 -4.93
CA SER A 114 -9.95 9.10 -6.02
C SER A 114 -9.94 10.57 -5.61
N ILE A 115 -11.04 11.04 -5.01
CA ILE A 115 -11.14 12.37 -4.39
C ILE A 115 -10.05 12.55 -3.32
N PHE A 116 -9.82 11.53 -2.49
CA PHE A 116 -8.82 11.58 -1.43
C PHE A 116 -7.41 11.86 -1.97
N PHE A 117 -6.98 11.14 -3.02
CA PHE A 117 -5.70 11.42 -3.67
C PHE A 117 -5.66 12.82 -4.29
N LEU A 118 -6.74 13.27 -4.91
CA LEU A 118 -6.83 14.59 -5.55
C LEU A 118 -6.70 15.72 -4.52
N CYS A 119 -7.48 15.68 -3.44
CA CYS A 119 -7.48 16.71 -2.41
C CYS A 119 -6.15 16.75 -1.65
N VAL A 120 -5.55 15.60 -1.33
CA VAL A 120 -4.24 15.57 -0.66
C VAL A 120 -3.14 16.12 -1.57
N SER A 121 -3.08 15.68 -2.84
CA SER A 121 -2.04 16.14 -3.76
C SER A 121 -2.17 17.62 -4.11
N SER A 122 -3.38 18.13 -4.32
CA SER A 122 -3.61 19.56 -4.58
C SER A 122 -3.25 20.41 -3.35
N THR A 123 -3.63 19.99 -2.14
CA THR A 123 -3.31 20.72 -0.91
C THR A 123 -1.79 20.87 -0.76
N LEU A 124 -1.05 19.77 -0.91
CA LEU A 124 0.41 19.80 -0.78
C LEU A 124 1.10 20.61 -1.89
N LYS A 125 0.59 20.57 -3.12
CA LYS A 125 1.11 21.39 -4.24
C LYS A 125 1.00 22.88 -3.93
N ASP A 126 -0.16 23.34 -3.47
CA ASP A 126 -0.36 24.77 -3.19
C ASP A 126 0.46 25.24 -1.99
N PHE A 127 0.60 24.39 -0.97
CA PHE A 127 1.49 24.66 0.15
C PHE A 127 2.95 24.74 -0.28
N GLY A 128 3.39 23.89 -1.22
CA GLY A 128 4.72 23.96 -1.82
C GLY A 128 4.94 25.24 -2.63
N LEU A 129 3.97 25.62 -3.46
CA LEU A 129 4.03 26.81 -4.32
C LEU A 129 3.97 28.12 -3.53
N ASN A 130 3.38 28.14 -2.34
CA ASN A 130 3.30 29.35 -1.51
C ASN A 130 4.70 29.87 -1.13
N PRO A 131 5.08 31.11 -1.51
CA PRO A 131 6.38 31.70 -1.19
C PRO A 131 6.67 31.83 0.30
N LYS A 132 5.64 31.98 1.15
CA LYS A 132 5.79 32.01 2.62
C LYS A 132 6.20 30.65 3.20
N ASN A 133 6.01 29.56 2.44
CA ASN A 133 6.37 28.21 2.86
C ASN A 133 7.68 27.74 2.20
N LEU A 134 7.65 27.50 0.88
CA LEU A 134 8.77 26.98 0.09
C LEU A 134 8.89 27.75 -1.24
N GLY A 135 7.79 28.08 -1.89
CA GLY A 135 7.77 28.81 -3.16
C GLY A 135 8.30 27.98 -4.33
N ALA A 136 8.00 26.69 -4.37
CA ALA A 136 8.48 25.77 -5.40
C ALA A 136 7.58 24.54 -5.59
N GLU A 137 7.63 23.93 -6.77
CA GLU A 137 6.94 22.68 -7.06
C GLU A 137 7.63 21.50 -6.35
N ILE A 138 6.89 20.86 -5.45
CA ILE A 138 7.36 19.68 -4.72
C ILE A 138 7.13 18.39 -5.51
N GLY A 139 7.95 17.38 -5.21
CA GLY A 139 7.73 15.99 -5.60
C GLY A 139 7.18 15.23 -4.41
N MET A 140 6.36 14.21 -4.64
CA MET A 140 5.84 13.41 -3.54
C MET A 140 5.42 12.01 -3.97
N THR A 141 5.54 11.04 -3.06
CA THR A 141 5.05 9.67 -3.22
C THR A 141 3.94 9.42 -2.21
N MET A 142 2.73 9.14 -2.69
CA MET A 142 1.53 8.95 -1.89
C MET A 142 1.13 7.47 -1.84
N VAL A 143 0.80 6.97 -0.65
CA VAL A 143 0.39 5.59 -0.40
C VAL A 143 -0.91 5.56 0.40
N LEU A 144 -1.97 4.99 -0.18
CA LEU A 144 -3.24 4.77 0.50
C LEU A 144 -3.18 3.55 1.41
N HIS A 145 -3.56 3.74 2.66
CA HIS A 145 -3.84 2.70 3.63
C HIS A 145 -5.32 2.74 4.02
N THR A 146 -5.89 1.56 4.32
CA THR A 146 -7.30 1.41 4.70
C THR A 146 -7.49 0.90 6.12
N ASN A 147 -6.42 0.60 6.85
CA ASN A 147 -6.51 -0.02 8.17
C ASN A 147 -5.69 0.70 9.23
N ASN A 148 -6.14 0.61 10.48
CA ASN A 148 -5.26 0.87 11.63
C ASN A 148 -4.53 -0.43 12.02
N ARG A 149 -3.68 -0.37 13.05
CA ARG A 149 -2.96 -1.56 13.56
C ARG A 149 -3.87 -2.66 14.11
N LYS A 150 -5.09 -2.31 14.55
CA LYS A 150 -6.14 -3.23 15.01
C LYS A 150 -6.97 -3.81 13.83
N LEU A 151 -6.60 -3.46 12.60
CA LEU A 151 -7.27 -3.80 11.33
C LEU A 151 -8.66 -3.19 11.14
N ASP A 152 -9.07 -2.23 11.95
CA ASP A 152 -10.32 -1.49 11.71
C ASP A 152 -10.20 -0.65 10.43
N PHE A 153 -11.29 -0.50 9.68
CA PHE A 153 -11.33 0.38 8.53
C PHE A 153 -11.02 1.82 8.96
N HIS A 154 -9.89 2.33 8.45
CA HIS A 154 -9.30 3.61 8.80
C HIS A 154 -8.55 4.17 7.57
N PRO A 155 -9.27 4.73 6.58
CA PRO A 155 -8.65 5.30 5.39
C PRO A 155 -7.73 6.48 5.72
N HIS A 156 -6.47 6.38 5.30
CA HIS A 156 -5.50 7.45 5.40
C HIS A 156 -4.48 7.35 4.27
N ILE A 157 -3.88 8.49 3.89
CA ILE A 157 -2.82 8.55 2.89
C ILE A 157 -1.55 9.05 3.57
N HIS A 158 -0.49 8.25 3.47
CA HIS A 158 0.87 8.70 3.78
C HIS A 158 1.51 9.30 2.54
N VAL A 159 2.22 10.40 2.72
CA VAL A 159 2.90 11.14 1.66
C VAL A 159 4.35 11.36 2.03
N VAL A 160 5.27 10.79 1.27
CA VAL A 160 6.72 11.01 1.43
C VAL A 160 7.13 12.17 0.52
N ILE A 161 7.70 13.21 1.10
CA ILE A 161 8.00 14.49 0.43
C ILE A 161 9.50 14.82 0.63
N PRO A 162 10.29 14.98 -0.44
CA PRO A 162 11.64 15.53 -0.34
C PRO A 162 11.59 16.98 0.13
N GLY A 163 12.55 17.38 0.96
CA GLY A 163 12.69 18.69 1.57
C GLY A 163 13.21 19.75 0.61
N GLY A 164 12.48 19.98 -0.46
CA GLY A 164 12.74 21.00 -1.45
C GLY A 164 11.86 20.86 -2.67
N GLY A 165 12.03 21.79 -3.61
CA GLY A 165 11.21 21.86 -4.81
C GLY A 165 11.89 22.60 -5.95
N VAL A 166 11.26 22.52 -7.12
CA VAL A 166 11.70 23.22 -8.32
C VAL A 166 10.95 24.53 -8.45
N ASP A 167 11.67 25.65 -8.39
CA ASP A 167 11.16 26.95 -8.78
C ASP A 167 11.36 27.09 -10.30
N LYS A 168 10.29 26.88 -11.06
CA LYS A 168 10.35 26.89 -12.53
C LYS A 168 10.67 28.27 -13.10
N HIS A 169 10.19 29.33 -12.46
CA HIS A 169 10.42 30.71 -12.91
C HIS A 169 11.90 31.08 -12.81
N ARG A 170 12.53 30.73 -11.69
CA ARG A 170 13.96 31.00 -11.45
C ARG A 170 14.87 29.85 -11.90
N ARG A 171 14.31 28.78 -12.47
CA ARG A 171 15.01 27.57 -12.91
C ARG A 171 15.98 27.00 -11.85
N GLN A 172 15.56 27.01 -10.59
CA GLN A 172 16.42 26.69 -9.45
C GLN A 172 15.80 25.62 -8.54
N TRP A 173 16.66 24.90 -7.82
CA TRP A 173 16.26 24.07 -6.69
C TRP A 173 16.13 24.92 -5.42
N LYS A 174 14.95 24.93 -4.80
CA LYS A 174 14.75 25.49 -3.47
C LYS A 174 14.83 24.41 -2.42
N LYS A 175 15.86 24.50 -1.56
CA LYS A 175 16.08 23.58 -0.43
C LYS A 175 15.30 24.04 0.81
N LYS A 176 14.64 23.10 1.50
CA LYS A 176 14.10 23.35 2.84
C LYS A 176 15.21 23.20 3.88
N ARG A 177 15.47 24.24 4.67
CA ARG A 177 16.60 24.31 5.62
C ARG A 177 16.31 23.75 7.03
N GLY A 178 15.05 23.46 7.38
CA GLY A 178 14.64 23.00 8.72
C GLY A 178 13.86 21.68 8.72
N LYS A 179 13.54 21.17 9.92
CA LYS A 179 12.76 19.94 10.16
C LYS A 179 11.24 20.16 10.20
N TYR A 180 10.79 21.35 9.83
CA TYR A 180 9.38 21.70 9.71
C TYR A 180 9.07 21.98 8.24
N LEU A 181 8.14 21.24 7.63
CA LEU A 181 7.77 21.44 6.23
C LEU A 181 6.64 22.46 6.10
N PHE A 182 5.44 22.10 6.56
CA PHE A 182 4.21 22.87 6.43
C PHE A 182 3.38 22.84 7.72
N ASN A 183 2.50 23.83 7.90
CA ASN A 183 1.59 23.88 9.02
C ASN A 183 0.48 22.82 8.92
N GLN A 184 0.46 21.91 9.89
CA GLN A 184 -0.46 20.78 9.96
C GLN A 184 -1.93 21.22 10.05
N GLU A 185 -2.25 22.20 10.88
CA GLU A 185 -3.62 22.70 11.05
C GLU A 185 -4.13 23.42 9.80
N ALA A 186 -3.28 24.22 9.17
CA ALA A 186 -3.61 24.88 7.91
C ALA A 186 -3.86 23.85 6.80
N MET A 187 -3.00 22.82 6.69
CA MET A 187 -3.22 21.73 5.74
C MET A 187 -4.54 21.00 6.02
N ALA A 188 -4.85 20.72 7.28
CA ALA A 188 -6.10 20.05 7.65
C ALA A 188 -7.34 20.88 7.30
N LYS A 189 -7.30 22.20 7.52
CA LYS A 189 -8.40 23.13 7.15
C LYS A 189 -8.64 23.14 5.64
N VAL A 190 -7.57 23.31 4.85
CA VAL A 190 -7.66 23.34 3.37
C VAL A 190 -8.09 21.98 2.82
N PHE A 191 -7.51 20.89 3.32
CA PHE A 191 -7.87 19.54 2.92
C PHE A 191 -9.34 19.24 3.20
N ARG A 192 -9.84 19.56 4.40
CA ARG A 192 -11.25 19.41 4.76
C ARG A 192 -12.15 20.14 3.77
N ALA A 193 -11.91 21.44 3.56
CA ALA A 193 -12.73 22.26 2.67
C ALA A 193 -12.81 21.65 1.26
N ARG A 194 -11.66 21.28 0.69
CA ARG A 194 -11.58 20.66 -0.65
C ARG A 194 -12.27 19.30 -0.72
N PHE A 195 -12.09 18.48 0.30
CA PHE A 195 -12.63 17.13 0.31
C PHE A 195 -14.16 17.15 0.40
N LEU A 196 -14.73 18.00 1.27
CA LEU A 196 -16.18 18.14 1.40
C LEU A 196 -16.78 18.74 0.11
N ALA A 197 -16.15 19.77 -0.48
CA ALA A 197 -16.59 20.32 -1.76
C ALA A 197 -16.61 19.25 -2.86
N ALA A 198 -15.53 18.48 -3.00
CA ALA A 198 -15.44 17.42 -4.00
C ALA A 198 -16.41 16.25 -3.76
N LEU A 199 -16.78 15.96 -2.51
CA LEU A 199 -17.84 14.99 -2.21
C LEU A 199 -19.22 15.50 -2.68
N ASN A 200 -19.54 16.77 -2.41
CA ASN A 200 -20.78 17.40 -2.86
C ASN A 200 -20.86 17.43 -4.38
N GLU A 201 -19.77 17.82 -5.07
CA GLU A 201 -19.68 17.79 -6.54
C GLU A 201 -19.87 16.38 -7.11
N ALA A 202 -19.46 15.35 -6.38
CA ALA A 202 -19.68 13.95 -6.75
C ALA A 202 -21.10 13.43 -6.39
N GLY A 203 -21.99 14.28 -5.88
CA GLY A 203 -23.35 13.92 -5.49
C GLY A 203 -23.43 13.02 -4.25
N LEU A 204 -22.39 13.00 -3.41
CA LEU A 204 -22.34 12.16 -2.22
C LEU A 204 -22.83 12.91 -0.99
N SER A 205 -23.85 12.36 -0.32
CA SER A 205 -24.38 12.95 0.92
C SER A 205 -23.36 12.85 2.05
N ILE A 206 -23.01 14.01 2.63
CA ILE A 206 -22.03 14.12 3.70
C ILE A 206 -22.76 14.01 5.04
N PRO A 207 -22.35 13.10 5.95
CA PRO A 207 -22.96 13.02 7.27
C PRO A 207 -22.81 14.33 8.06
N GLU A 208 -23.90 14.80 8.66
CA GLU A 208 -23.91 16.03 9.48
C GLU A 208 -22.95 15.94 10.68
N SER A 209 -22.70 14.73 11.17
CA SER A 209 -21.80 14.45 12.29
C SER A 209 -20.30 14.60 11.96
N VAL A 210 -19.93 14.94 10.72
CA VAL A 210 -18.53 15.14 10.34
C VAL A 210 -17.92 16.30 11.13
N PRO A 211 -16.84 16.08 11.89
CA PRO A 211 -16.29 17.09 12.77
C PRO A 211 -15.69 18.28 11.99
N PRO A 212 -15.72 19.49 12.58
CA PRO A 212 -15.09 20.67 11.97
C PRO A 212 -13.55 20.57 11.99
N LYS A 213 -12.97 19.91 12.99
CA LYS A 213 -11.52 19.74 13.14
C LYS A 213 -11.07 18.41 12.54
N TRP A 214 -10.19 18.48 11.55
CA TRP A 214 -9.57 17.32 10.89
C TRP A 214 -8.11 17.19 11.29
N VAL A 215 -7.53 16.01 11.06
CA VAL A 215 -6.14 15.71 11.43
C VAL A 215 -5.30 15.48 10.19
N VAL A 216 -4.22 16.26 10.10
CA VAL A 216 -3.11 16.01 9.20
C VAL A 216 -1.85 16.04 10.05
N ASP A 217 -1.10 14.96 10.05
CA ASP A 217 0.22 14.94 10.68
C ASP A 217 1.29 15.21 9.61
N CYS A 218 2.38 15.87 9.99
CA CYS A 218 3.52 16.13 9.11
C CYS A 218 4.80 16.17 9.92
N VAL A 219 5.62 15.13 9.76
CA VAL A 219 6.83 14.92 10.57
C VAL A 219 8.07 14.77 9.69
N HIS A 220 9.21 15.19 10.21
CA HIS A 220 10.51 14.92 9.59
C HIS A 220 10.89 13.43 9.75
N VAL A 221 11.31 12.80 8.66
CA VAL A 221 11.63 11.35 8.59
C VAL A 221 13.04 11.09 8.06
N GLY A 222 13.98 11.99 8.35
CA GLY A 222 15.40 11.81 8.03
C GLY A 222 15.66 11.87 6.52
N LYS A 223 16.27 10.82 5.96
CA LYS A 223 16.65 10.73 4.53
C LYS A 223 15.63 10.00 3.66
N GLY A 224 14.43 9.72 4.18
CA GLY A 224 13.31 9.17 3.40
C GLY A 224 13.31 7.65 3.22
N ILE A 225 14.49 7.00 3.12
CA ILE A 225 14.56 5.55 2.87
C ILE A 225 13.84 4.70 3.92
N THR A 226 13.94 5.06 5.20
CA THR A 226 13.25 4.33 6.29
C THR A 226 11.73 4.45 6.14
N ALA A 227 11.22 5.63 5.76
CA ALA A 227 9.79 5.83 5.49
C ALA A 227 9.32 5.02 4.27
N LEU A 228 10.10 5.01 3.17
CA LEU A 228 9.78 4.21 1.99
C LEU A 228 9.80 2.70 2.29
N LYS A 229 10.79 2.22 3.06
CA LYS A 229 10.86 0.83 3.53
C LYS A 229 9.72 0.48 4.48
N TYR A 230 9.27 1.44 5.30
CA TYR A 230 8.10 1.25 6.15
C TYR A 230 6.83 1.08 5.30
N LEU A 231 6.58 2.00 4.35
CA LEU A 231 5.40 1.97 3.48
C LEU A 231 5.38 0.77 2.54
N SER A 232 6.53 0.30 2.04
CA SER A 232 6.60 -0.84 1.13
C SER A 232 6.03 -2.14 1.72
N ARG A 233 6.10 -2.29 3.05
CA ARG A 233 5.55 -3.46 3.77
C ARG A 233 4.04 -3.56 3.64
N TYR A 234 3.34 -2.43 3.47
CA TYR A 234 1.89 -2.35 3.37
C TYR A 234 1.37 -2.43 1.92
N LEU A 235 2.27 -2.39 0.93
CA LEU A 235 1.88 -2.45 -0.47
C LEU A 235 1.46 -3.85 -0.91
N TYR A 236 2.13 -4.88 -0.39
CA TYR A 236 2.21 -6.17 -1.08
C TYR A 236 2.22 -7.41 -0.17
N ARG A 237 2.00 -7.28 1.14
CA ARG A 237 2.02 -8.42 2.11
C ARG A 237 0.65 -8.75 2.70
N GLY A 238 -0.43 -8.41 2.00
CA GLY A 238 -1.76 -8.38 2.59
C GLY A 238 -1.85 -7.33 3.71
N VAL A 239 -2.92 -7.40 4.51
CA VAL A 239 -3.16 -6.48 5.63
C VAL A 239 -2.66 -6.99 6.98
N ILE A 240 -2.44 -8.30 7.08
CA ILE A 240 -1.92 -8.97 8.27
C ILE A 240 -0.85 -9.97 7.83
N SER A 241 0.22 -10.07 8.63
CA SER A 241 1.21 -11.13 8.47
C SER A 241 0.70 -12.39 9.15
N GLU A 242 0.79 -13.55 8.50
CA GLU A 242 0.36 -14.85 9.04
C GLU A 242 1.02 -15.20 10.39
N LYS A 243 2.23 -14.70 10.65
CA LYS A 243 2.92 -14.85 11.95
C LYS A 243 2.24 -14.10 13.11
N ASN A 244 1.36 -13.15 12.79
CA ASN A 244 0.61 -12.40 13.79
C ASN A 244 -0.74 -13.05 14.09
N ILE A 245 -1.15 -14.08 13.33
CA ILE A 245 -2.30 -14.91 13.66
C ILE A 245 -1.81 -15.99 14.61
N VAL A 246 -2.22 -15.91 15.87
CA VAL A 246 -1.63 -16.68 16.97
C VAL A 246 -2.51 -17.82 17.46
N SER A 247 -3.81 -17.78 17.22
CA SER A 247 -4.74 -18.87 17.58
C SER A 247 -5.94 -18.93 16.62
N ASN A 248 -6.49 -20.13 16.46
CA ASN A 248 -7.73 -20.45 15.76
C ASN A 248 -8.31 -21.69 16.43
N GLN A 249 -9.17 -21.49 17.43
CA GLN A 249 -9.74 -22.54 18.27
C GLN A 249 -11.17 -22.15 18.65
N ASN A 250 -12.06 -23.13 18.82
CA ASN A 250 -13.44 -22.92 19.26
C ASN A 250 -14.19 -21.87 18.43
N GLY A 251 -14.00 -21.88 17.10
CA GLY A 251 -14.64 -20.93 16.18
C GLY A 251 -14.08 -19.49 16.23
N GLN A 252 -13.00 -19.26 16.98
CA GLN A 252 -12.44 -17.93 17.19
C GLN A 252 -11.00 -17.83 16.73
N VAL A 253 -10.68 -16.72 16.06
CA VAL A 253 -9.34 -16.39 15.57
C VAL A 253 -8.77 -15.24 16.41
N THR A 254 -7.54 -15.43 16.90
CA THR A 254 -6.80 -14.42 17.66
C THR A 254 -5.60 -13.95 16.87
N PHE A 255 -5.43 -12.63 16.76
CA PHE A 255 -4.22 -12.03 16.21
C PHE A 255 -3.61 -10.98 17.13
N LYS A 256 -2.29 -10.81 17.03
CA LYS A 256 -1.54 -9.81 17.79
C LYS A 256 -1.23 -8.56 16.95
N TYR A 257 -1.21 -7.41 17.60
CA TYR A 257 -0.84 -6.13 17.02
C TYR A 257 -0.13 -5.24 18.05
N ILE A 258 0.63 -4.25 17.57
CA ILE A 258 1.28 -3.27 18.45
C ILE A 258 0.36 -2.08 18.63
N GLU A 259 -0.05 -1.79 19.85
CA GLU A 259 -0.88 -0.63 20.18
C GLU A 259 -0.07 0.67 20.00
N SER A 260 -0.58 1.62 19.21
CA SER A 260 0.18 2.82 18.84
C SER A 260 0.48 3.76 20.01
N LYS A 261 -0.38 3.80 21.03
CA LYS A 261 -0.22 4.69 22.20
C LYS A 261 0.78 4.16 23.21
N THR A 262 0.71 2.86 23.51
CA THR A 262 1.51 2.22 24.57
C THR A 262 2.76 1.54 24.03
N GLY A 263 2.81 1.23 22.73
CA GLY A 263 3.87 0.40 22.14
C GLY A 263 3.76 -1.10 22.50
N ASN A 264 2.77 -1.47 23.30
CA ASN A 264 2.62 -2.84 23.80
C ASN A 264 2.00 -3.77 22.76
N THR A 265 2.38 -5.04 22.84
CA THR A 265 1.69 -6.10 22.08
C THR A 265 0.33 -6.34 22.71
N ARG A 266 -0.73 -6.22 21.92
CA ARG A 266 -2.11 -6.52 22.29
C ARG A 266 -2.64 -7.63 21.39
N TYR A 267 -3.69 -8.30 21.86
CA TYR A 267 -4.38 -9.37 21.15
C TYR A 267 -5.82 -8.96 20.86
N ARG A 268 -6.35 -9.39 19.72
CA ARG A 268 -7.75 -9.25 19.36
C ARG A 268 -8.27 -10.62 18.94
N THR A 269 -9.35 -11.03 19.56
CA THR A 269 -10.06 -12.28 19.27
C THR A 269 -11.41 -11.94 18.64
N LEU A 270 -11.78 -12.67 17.58
CA LEU A 270 -13.04 -12.52 16.85
C LEU A 270 -13.53 -13.91 16.44
N LYS A 271 -14.83 -14.03 16.12
CA LYS A 271 -15.31 -15.20 15.38
C LYS A 271 -14.58 -15.30 14.03
N GLY A 272 -14.39 -16.51 13.53
CA GLY A 272 -13.64 -16.74 12.29
C GLY A 272 -14.18 -15.96 11.09
N GLU A 273 -15.50 -15.93 10.91
CA GLU A 273 -16.16 -15.16 9.85
C GLU A 273 -15.98 -13.64 10.01
N ASP A 274 -15.97 -13.14 11.25
CA ASP A 274 -15.75 -11.72 11.54
C ASP A 274 -14.29 -11.32 11.31
N PHE A 275 -13.36 -12.24 11.57
CA PHE A 275 -11.96 -12.06 11.22
C PHE A 275 -11.77 -12.01 9.69
N LEU A 276 -12.43 -12.89 8.92
CA LEU A 276 -12.41 -12.83 7.45
C LEU A 276 -12.96 -11.50 6.94
N HIS A 277 -14.11 -11.05 7.46
CA HIS A 277 -14.68 -9.75 7.11
C HIS A 277 -13.72 -8.59 7.43
N LEU A 278 -13.10 -8.61 8.61
CA LEU A 278 -12.13 -7.60 9.05
C LEU A 278 -10.94 -7.48 8.10
N ILE A 279 -10.49 -8.58 7.47
CA ILE A 279 -9.40 -8.57 6.49
C ILE A 279 -9.90 -8.14 5.11
N MET A 280 -11.05 -8.68 4.68
CA MET A 280 -11.56 -8.48 3.32
C MET A 280 -11.98 -7.04 3.04
N GLN A 281 -12.39 -6.27 4.07
CA GLN A 281 -12.68 -4.84 3.91
C GLN A 281 -11.50 -3.98 3.43
N HIS A 282 -10.29 -4.54 3.36
CA HIS A 282 -9.09 -3.84 2.87
C HIS A 282 -8.72 -4.20 1.43
N VAL A 283 -9.52 -5.04 0.78
CA VAL A 283 -9.40 -5.32 -0.65
C VAL A 283 -9.87 -4.09 -1.42
N LEU A 284 -8.93 -3.37 -2.01
CA LEU A 284 -9.25 -2.19 -2.81
C LEU A 284 -10.04 -2.56 -4.09
N PRO A 285 -10.78 -1.62 -4.70
CA PRO A 285 -11.47 -1.83 -5.97
C PRO A 285 -10.53 -2.31 -7.08
N LYS A 286 -11.07 -3.08 -8.03
CA LYS A 286 -10.33 -3.60 -9.20
C LYS A 286 -9.69 -2.44 -9.98
N GLY A 287 -8.41 -2.59 -10.32
CA GLY A 287 -7.65 -1.57 -11.06
C GLY A 287 -7.24 -0.33 -10.25
N PHE A 288 -7.67 -0.19 -8.99
CA PHE A 288 -7.33 0.99 -8.19
C PHE A 288 -5.86 1.00 -7.79
N ARG A 289 -5.15 2.09 -8.16
CA ARG A 289 -3.72 2.30 -7.86
C ARG A 289 -3.54 2.83 -6.43
N ARG A 290 -2.99 1.98 -5.56
CA ARG A 290 -2.68 2.28 -4.15
C ARG A 290 -1.54 3.28 -3.96
N VAL A 291 -0.58 3.32 -4.89
CA VAL A 291 0.60 4.20 -4.84
C VAL A 291 0.62 5.11 -6.04
N ARG A 292 0.92 6.38 -5.81
CA ARG A 292 1.00 7.41 -6.84
C ARG A 292 2.16 8.36 -6.55
N ASP A 293 2.99 8.61 -7.54
CA ASP A 293 4.03 9.64 -7.49
C ASP A 293 3.48 10.93 -8.12
N TYR A 294 3.92 12.09 -7.65
CA TYR A 294 3.51 13.40 -8.16
C TYR A 294 4.69 14.37 -8.24
N GLY A 295 4.49 15.48 -8.96
CA GLY A 295 5.50 16.51 -9.17
C GLY A 295 6.72 15.95 -9.88
N PHE A 296 7.92 16.40 -9.48
CA PHE A 296 9.15 15.91 -10.08
C PHE A 296 9.47 14.43 -9.79
N LEU A 297 8.72 13.75 -8.90
CA LEU A 297 8.85 12.29 -8.68
C LEU A 297 7.97 11.45 -9.63
N HIS A 298 7.05 12.08 -10.38
CA HIS A 298 6.14 11.40 -11.30
C HIS A 298 6.89 10.72 -12.45
N SER A 299 6.34 9.63 -12.99
CA SER A 299 6.98 8.84 -14.06
C SER A 299 7.21 9.62 -15.36
N ASN A 300 6.42 10.67 -15.60
CA ASN A 300 6.58 11.54 -16.77
C ASN A 300 7.57 12.68 -16.52
N ALA A 301 8.03 12.87 -15.28
CA ALA A 301 8.97 13.91 -14.90
C ALA A 301 10.42 13.40 -14.82
N LYS A 302 10.75 12.25 -15.44
CA LYS A 302 12.08 11.63 -15.37
C LYS A 302 13.20 12.60 -15.74
N LYS A 303 13.04 13.37 -16.82
CA LYS A 303 14.03 14.37 -17.25
C LYS A 303 14.26 15.44 -16.16
N LEU A 304 13.18 15.92 -15.54
CA LEU A 304 13.26 16.89 -14.46
C LEU A 304 13.91 16.29 -13.22
N LEU A 305 13.57 15.06 -12.84
CA LEU A 305 14.20 14.36 -11.72
C LEU A 305 15.70 14.18 -11.95
N SER A 306 16.12 13.75 -13.14
CA SER A 306 17.54 13.61 -13.49
C SER A 306 18.28 14.94 -13.43
N LEU A 307 17.65 16.04 -13.87
CA LEU A 307 18.22 17.39 -13.72
C LEU A 307 18.37 17.79 -12.25
N VAL A 308 17.34 17.55 -11.42
CA VAL A 308 17.41 17.80 -9.97
C VAL A 308 18.51 16.95 -9.32
N GLN A 309 18.64 15.68 -9.70
CA GLN A 309 19.69 14.80 -9.24
C GLN A 309 21.09 15.31 -9.63
N LEU A 310 21.27 15.80 -10.85
CA LEU A 310 22.52 16.39 -11.31
C LEU A 310 22.88 17.65 -10.51
N ILE A 311 21.93 18.58 -10.34
CA ILE A 311 22.12 19.81 -9.55
C ILE A 311 22.48 19.48 -8.09
N LEU A 312 21.93 18.40 -7.55
CA LEU A 312 22.19 17.93 -6.20
C LEU A 312 23.36 16.94 -6.11
N GLN A 313 24.13 16.77 -7.19
CA GLN A 313 25.31 15.90 -7.26
C GLN A 313 25.02 14.46 -6.80
N VAL A 314 23.85 13.94 -7.16
CA VAL A 314 23.46 12.56 -6.88
C VAL A 314 24.19 11.64 -7.84
N VAL A 315 24.86 10.63 -7.30
CA VAL A 315 25.38 9.51 -8.10
C VAL A 315 24.20 8.68 -8.60
N ILE A 316 23.91 8.78 -9.90
CA ILE A 316 22.81 8.04 -10.54
C ILE A 316 23.34 6.68 -10.98
N GLU A 317 23.01 5.64 -10.23
CA GLU A 317 23.34 4.26 -10.59
C GLU A 317 22.22 3.62 -11.41
N VAL A 318 22.62 2.77 -12.36
CA VAL A 318 21.66 1.89 -13.05
C VAL A 318 21.06 0.92 -12.04
N ILE A 319 19.75 0.95 -11.89
CA ILE A 319 19.03 0.04 -10.98
C ILE A 319 19.17 -1.38 -11.53
N LYS A 320 20.06 -2.17 -10.93
CA LYS A 320 20.20 -3.60 -11.23
C LYS A 320 18.88 -4.29 -10.90
N GLN A 321 18.31 -5.00 -11.86
CA GLN A 321 17.09 -5.77 -11.61
C GLN A 321 17.40 -6.88 -10.61
N ARG A 322 16.66 -6.92 -9.50
CA ARG A 322 16.78 -8.03 -8.56
C ARG A 322 16.38 -9.32 -9.29
N PRO A 323 17.19 -10.39 -9.23
CA PRO A 323 16.78 -11.68 -9.75
C PRO A 323 15.64 -12.26 -8.90
N ARG A 324 14.80 -13.09 -9.52
CA ARG A 324 13.81 -13.86 -8.77
C ARG A 324 14.49 -15.01 -8.04
N PRO A 325 14.01 -15.40 -6.84
CA PRO A 325 14.46 -16.63 -6.20
C PRO A 325 14.27 -17.81 -7.13
N VAL A 326 15.32 -18.62 -7.27
CA VAL A 326 15.30 -19.86 -8.04
C VAL A 326 14.74 -21.00 -7.17
N PHE A 327 14.13 -21.99 -7.82
CA PHE A 327 13.80 -23.24 -7.13
C PHE A 327 15.11 -23.99 -6.81
N LYS A 328 15.19 -24.59 -5.62
CA LYS A 328 16.33 -25.43 -5.23
C LYS A 328 15.96 -26.90 -5.38
N CYS A 329 16.85 -27.68 -5.98
CA CYS A 329 16.71 -29.12 -6.10
C CYS A 329 16.62 -29.76 -4.70
N PRO A 330 15.63 -30.63 -4.41
CA PRO A 330 15.55 -31.29 -3.12
C PRO A 330 16.76 -32.22 -2.86
N CYS A 331 17.32 -32.81 -3.92
CA CYS A 331 18.44 -33.76 -3.86
C CYS A 331 19.78 -33.07 -3.59
N CYS A 332 20.23 -32.16 -4.48
CA CYS A 332 21.57 -31.55 -4.42
C CYS A 332 21.59 -30.06 -4.03
N LYS A 333 20.41 -29.44 -3.81
CA LYS A 333 20.24 -28.01 -3.51
C LYS A 333 20.65 -27.03 -4.61
N SER A 334 21.11 -27.51 -5.76
CA SER A 334 21.42 -26.69 -6.93
C SER A 334 20.19 -25.93 -7.46
N PRO A 335 20.39 -24.75 -8.09
CA PRO A 335 19.35 -24.01 -8.80
C PRO A 335 18.70 -24.86 -9.89
N MET A 336 17.37 -24.92 -9.90
CA MET A 336 16.60 -25.57 -10.97
C MET A 336 16.19 -24.55 -12.04
N VAL A 337 16.07 -25.02 -13.28
CA VAL A 337 15.58 -24.24 -14.43
C VAL A 337 14.11 -24.54 -14.70
N ILE A 338 13.38 -23.54 -15.21
CA ILE A 338 11.98 -23.71 -15.62
C ILE A 338 11.97 -24.19 -17.07
N LEU A 339 11.33 -25.33 -17.32
CA LEU A 339 11.22 -25.94 -18.66
C LEU A 339 9.81 -25.86 -19.25
N GLY A 340 8.79 -25.63 -18.42
CA GLY A 340 7.41 -25.56 -18.90
C GLY A 340 6.45 -24.99 -17.87
N PHE A 341 5.20 -24.78 -18.29
CA PHE A 341 4.13 -24.28 -17.43
C PHE A 341 2.81 -24.97 -17.76
N ARG A 342 2.01 -25.24 -16.73
CA ARG A 342 0.60 -25.62 -16.83
C ARG A 342 -0.23 -24.45 -16.34
N ARG A 343 -1.04 -23.89 -17.22
CA ARG A 343 -2.06 -22.90 -16.81
C ARG A 343 -3.31 -23.64 -16.38
N ILE A 344 -4.02 -23.06 -15.42
CA ILE A 344 -5.38 -23.46 -15.11
C ILE A 344 -6.19 -23.30 -16.41
N ALA A 345 -7.02 -24.29 -16.75
CA ALA A 345 -8.06 -24.08 -17.74
C ALA A 345 -8.87 -22.86 -17.32
N TRP A 346 -9.00 -21.88 -18.21
CA TRP A 346 -9.69 -20.62 -17.92
C TRP A 346 -11.14 -20.95 -17.52
N LYS A 347 -11.46 -21.02 -16.23
CA LYS A 347 -12.85 -21.03 -15.78
C LYS A 347 -13.36 -19.61 -15.93
N SER A 348 -14.10 -19.37 -17.01
CA SER A 348 -14.89 -18.16 -17.18
C SER A 348 -15.82 -18.02 -15.98
N GLY A 349 -15.61 -16.98 -15.18
CA GLY A 349 -16.41 -16.66 -13.99
C GLY A 349 -16.31 -15.17 -13.68
#